data_AF-A0A960PUJ6-F1
#
_entry.id   AF-A0A960PUJ6-F1
#
_cell.length_a   1.000
_cell.length_b   1.000
_cell.length_c   1.000
_cell.angle_alpha   90.00
_cell.angle_beta   90.00
_cell.angle_gamma   90.00
#
_symmetry.space_group_name_H-M   'P 1'
#
loop_
_entity.id
_entity.type
_entity.pdbx_description
1 polymer ?
#
loop_
_entity_poly.entity_id
_entity_poly.type
_entity_poly.pdbx_seq_one_letter_code
_entity_poly.pdbx_strand_id
1 'polypeptide(L)'
;GVEPGAYLWNDFDGWHLWFVFDTRFHAVTGTITSNDDIGKADLTPQATGTASAKGKVLSFDLDTETNIAGIDFEPGFYADRIEIAIQAPDGTLTGEMVHKGKDTTVVALPIVVEMVDAPDQES
;
A
#
# COMPACT_ATOMS: atom_id res chain seq x y z
N GLY A 1 -7.43 -19.30 -2.15
CA GLY A 1 -7.56 -17.85 -2.37
C GLY A 1 -6.54 -17.16 -1.51
N VAL A 2 -6.16 -15.94 -1.85
CA VAL A 2 -5.37 -15.07 -0.95
C VAL A 2 -6.28 -14.67 0.22
N GLU A 3 -5.74 -14.54 1.43
CA GLU A 3 -6.52 -14.17 2.61
C GLU A 3 -7.01 -12.71 2.51
N PRO A 4 -8.17 -12.35 3.05
CA PRO A 4 -8.62 -10.96 3.03
C PRO A 4 -7.73 -10.07 3.90
N GLY A 5 -7.32 -8.93 3.37
CA GLY A 5 -6.35 -8.04 4.02
C GLY A 5 -5.68 -7.06 3.08
N ALA A 6 -4.72 -6.30 3.62
CA ALA A 6 -3.84 -5.39 2.89
C ALA A 6 -2.50 -6.05 2.59
N TYR A 7 -1.99 -5.86 1.38
CA TYR A 7 -0.79 -6.49 0.85
C TYR A 7 0.13 -5.40 0.29
N LEU A 8 1.31 -5.26 0.90
CA LEU A 8 2.34 -4.32 0.47
C LEU A 8 3.56 -5.07 -0.05
N TRP A 9 3.94 -4.83 -1.29
CA TRP A 9 5.19 -5.33 -1.85
C TRP A 9 5.78 -4.33 -2.85
N ASN A 10 7.00 -4.62 -3.29
CA ASN A 10 7.61 -3.96 -4.41
C ASN A 10 8.21 -5.01 -5.36
N ASP A 11 8.27 -4.67 -6.64
CA ASP A 11 9.01 -5.42 -7.64
C ASP A 11 9.66 -4.45 -8.65
N PHE A 12 9.91 -4.89 -9.89
CA PHE A 12 10.54 -4.05 -10.91
C PHE A 12 9.59 -2.98 -11.47
N ASP A 13 8.28 -3.10 -11.25
CA ASP A 13 7.25 -2.18 -11.75
C ASP A 13 6.83 -1.13 -10.71
N GLY A 14 7.44 -1.17 -9.52
CA GLY A 14 7.25 -0.17 -8.46
C GLY A 14 6.77 -0.77 -7.14
N TRP A 15 6.05 0.03 -6.36
CA TRP A 15 5.41 -0.41 -5.13
C TRP A 15 3.92 -0.66 -5.36
N HIS A 16 3.40 -1.62 -4.63
CA HIS A 16 2.02 -2.08 -4.77
C HIS A 16 1.40 -2.19 -3.38
N LEU A 17 0.28 -1.49 -3.16
CA LEU A 17 -0.57 -1.63 -1.98
C LEU A 17 -1.95 -2.11 -2.43
N TRP A 18 -2.21 -3.41 -2.29
CA TRP A 18 -3.49 -3.99 -2.70
C TRP A 18 -4.29 -4.52 -1.52
N PHE A 19 -5.59 -4.60 -1.72
CA PHE A 19 -6.56 -5.04 -0.73
C PHE A 19 -7.36 -6.19 -1.32
N VAL A 20 -7.49 -7.25 -0.53
CA VAL A 20 -8.43 -8.35 -0.78
C VAL A 20 -9.59 -8.16 0.19
N PHE A 21 -10.73 -7.71 -0.34
CA PHE A 21 -11.92 -7.39 0.45
C PHE A 21 -12.73 -8.64 0.80
N ASP A 22 -13.46 -8.58 1.90
CA ASP A 22 -14.43 -9.60 2.31
C ASP A 22 -15.58 -8.97 3.10
N THR A 23 -16.42 -9.79 3.74
CA THR A 23 -17.57 -9.29 4.50
C THR A 23 -17.20 -8.49 5.76
N ARG A 24 -15.91 -8.35 6.11
CA ARG A 24 -15.45 -7.56 7.26
C ARG A 24 -15.13 -6.11 6.89
N PHE A 25 -14.88 -5.81 5.61
CA PHE A 25 -14.65 -4.47 5.09
C PHE A 25 -14.79 -4.47 3.56
N HIS A 26 -15.48 -3.46 3.02
CA HIS A 26 -15.70 -3.27 1.59
C HIS A 26 -15.10 -1.94 1.08
N ALA A 27 -14.76 -1.04 1.99
CA ALA A 27 -14.11 0.22 1.66
C ALA A 27 -12.82 0.40 2.47
N VAL A 28 -11.83 1.06 1.87
CA VAL A 28 -10.63 1.52 2.55
C VAL A 28 -10.24 2.91 2.08
N THR A 29 -9.87 3.76 3.04
CA THR A 29 -9.30 5.08 2.78
C THR A 29 -7.92 5.17 3.43
N GLY A 30 -7.04 5.98 2.89
CA GLY A 30 -5.74 6.14 3.53
C GLY A 30 -4.79 7.08 2.84
N THR A 31 -3.58 7.09 3.37
CA THR A 31 -2.48 7.91 2.87
C THR A 31 -1.18 7.12 2.82
N ILE A 32 -0.42 7.34 1.76
CA ILE A 32 0.98 6.91 1.63
C ILE A 32 1.82 8.19 1.66
N THR A 33 2.68 8.31 2.66
CA THR A 33 3.59 9.45 2.84
C THR A 33 5.02 8.99 2.59
N SER A 34 5.74 9.69 1.72
CA SER A 34 7.16 9.46 1.47
C SER A 34 7.99 10.65 1.98
N ASN A 35 9.29 10.43 2.19
CA ASN A 35 10.25 11.51 2.41
C ASN A 35 10.65 12.23 1.10
N ASP A 36 10.28 11.70 -0.07
CA ASP A 36 10.47 12.30 -1.40
C ASP A 36 9.14 12.42 -2.17
N ASP A 37 9.13 13.14 -3.29
CA ASP A 37 7.92 13.35 -4.10
C ASP A 37 7.44 12.05 -4.77
N ILE A 38 6.13 11.79 -4.70
CA ILE A 38 5.51 10.61 -5.31
C ILE A 38 5.26 10.89 -6.80
N GLY A 39 5.88 10.08 -7.66
CA GLY A 39 5.82 10.26 -9.11
C GLY A 39 4.59 9.64 -9.76
N LYS A 40 3.99 8.61 -9.14
CA LYS A 40 2.89 7.82 -9.70
C LYS A 40 1.94 7.31 -8.62
N ALA A 41 0.66 7.21 -8.99
CA ALA A 41 -0.42 6.70 -8.17
C ALA A 41 -1.56 6.18 -9.06
N ASP A 42 -1.48 4.91 -9.47
CA ASP A 42 -2.46 4.28 -10.36
C ASP A 42 -3.35 3.30 -9.61
N LEU A 43 -4.63 3.27 -9.96
CA LEU A 43 -5.59 2.30 -9.43
C LEU A 43 -5.52 0.98 -10.18
N THR A 44 -5.54 -0.12 -9.42
CA THR A 44 -5.52 -1.47 -9.98
C THR A 44 -6.58 -2.36 -9.32
N PRO A 45 -7.60 -2.84 -10.07
CA PRO A 45 -7.93 -2.44 -11.44
C PRO A 45 -8.42 -0.98 -11.50
N GLN A 46 -8.43 -0.40 -12.70
CA GLN A 46 -8.93 0.95 -12.92
C GLN A 46 -10.39 1.10 -12.46
N ALA A 47 -10.77 2.32 -12.06
CA ALA A 47 -12.12 2.68 -11.62
C ALA A 47 -12.63 1.97 -10.34
N THR A 48 -11.72 1.56 -9.46
CA THR A 48 -12.02 0.98 -8.13
C THR A 48 -12.00 2.01 -6.99
N GLY A 49 -12.05 3.30 -7.33
CA GLY A 49 -12.01 4.40 -6.37
C GLY A 49 -11.26 5.60 -6.91
N THR A 50 -10.51 6.27 -6.03
CA THR A 50 -9.64 7.40 -6.34
C THR A 50 -8.26 7.23 -5.69
N ALA A 51 -7.23 7.65 -6.41
CA ALA A 51 -5.87 7.81 -5.89
C ALA A 51 -5.32 9.14 -6.42
N SER A 52 -4.70 9.94 -5.54
CA SER A 52 -4.16 11.24 -5.92
C SER A 52 -2.85 11.51 -5.19
N ALA A 53 -1.78 11.71 -5.95
CA ALA A 53 -0.48 12.15 -5.44
C ALA A 53 -0.36 13.68 -5.47
N LYS A 54 0.12 14.26 -4.38
CA LYS A 54 0.44 15.69 -4.25
C LYS A 54 1.75 15.85 -3.48
N GLY A 55 2.85 16.04 -4.24
CA GLY A 55 4.20 16.05 -3.67
C GLY A 55 4.47 14.73 -2.95
N LYS A 56 4.78 14.81 -1.66
CA LYS A 56 5.17 13.66 -0.83
C LYS A 56 4.04 12.79 -0.29
N VAL A 57 2.79 13.13 -0.61
CA VAL A 57 1.60 12.46 -0.06
C VAL A 57 0.72 11.96 -1.19
N LEU A 58 0.37 10.68 -1.13
CA LEU A 58 -0.67 10.04 -1.94
C LEU A 58 -1.85 9.75 -1.03
N SER A 59 -3.03 10.27 -1.38
CA SER A 59 -4.29 9.95 -0.72
C SER A 59 -5.11 9.01 -1.58
N PHE A 60 -5.82 8.08 -0.95
CA PHE A 60 -6.68 7.13 -1.65
C PHE A 60 -7.99 6.88 -0.93
N ASP A 61 -8.98 6.52 -1.74
CA ASP A 61 -10.32 6.13 -1.32
C ASP A 61 -10.77 5.03 -2.29
N LEU A 62 -10.79 3.79 -1.81
CA LEU A 62 -11.22 2.61 -2.55
C LEU A 62 -12.54 2.14 -1.97
N ASP A 63 -13.56 2.16 -2.81
CA ASP A 63 -14.88 1.63 -2.53
C ASP A 63 -15.32 0.88 -3.78
N THR A 64 -15.40 -0.45 -3.67
CA THR A 64 -15.55 -1.30 -4.84
C THR A 64 -16.37 -2.55 -4.54
N GLU A 65 -17.16 -2.94 -5.53
CA GLU A 65 -17.85 -4.23 -5.58
C GLU A 65 -16.90 -5.37 -6.00
N THR A 66 -15.65 -5.05 -6.33
CA THR A 66 -14.63 -6.05 -6.67
C THR A 66 -13.96 -6.61 -5.42
N ASN A 67 -13.68 -7.91 -5.43
CA ASN A 67 -12.98 -8.55 -4.30
C ASN A 67 -11.52 -8.08 -4.14
N ILE A 68 -10.94 -7.44 -5.15
CA ILE A 68 -9.57 -6.94 -5.14
C ILE A 68 -9.54 -5.54 -5.73
N ALA A 69 -8.89 -4.62 -5.02
CA ALA A 69 -8.48 -3.31 -5.54
C ALA A 69 -7.21 -2.84 -4.82
N GLY A 70 -6.47 -1.95 -5.45
CA GLY A 70 -5.18 -1.52 -4.95
C GLY A 70 -4.64 -0.33 -5.70
N ILE A 71 -3.43 0.05 -5.28
CA ILE A 71 -2.72 1.21 -5.79
C ILE A 71 -1.31 0.77 -6.13
N ASP A 72 -0.92 1.04 -7.37
CA ASP A 72 0.45 0.93 -7.83
C ASP A 72 1.07 2.33 -7.78
N PHE A 73 2.13 2.49 -7.00
CA PHE A 73 2.72 3.80 -6.73
C PHE A 73 4.24 3.77 -6.82
N GLU A 74 4.82 4.93 -7.11
CA GLU A 74 6.27 5.12 -7.19
C GLU A 74 6.67 6.28 -6.27
N PRO A 75 7.29 5.97 -5.11
CA PRO A 75 8.01 6.97 -4.35
C PRO A 75 9.12 7.60 -5.19
N GLY A 76 9.54 8.81 -4.83
CA GLY A 76 10.64 9.49 -5.50
C GLY A 76 11.94 8.68 -5.44
N PHE A 77 12.84 8.93 -6.39
CA PHE A 77 14.10 8.18 -6.53
C PHE A 77 14.97 8.23 -5.25
N TYR A 78 14.87 9.32 -4.48
CA TYR A 78 15.60 9.48 -3.21
C TYR A 78 14.72 9.21 -1.99
N ALA A 79 13.56 8.60 -2.18
CA ALA A 79 12.82 8.10 -1.05
C ALA A 79 13.72 7.12 -0.27
N ASP A 80 13.65 7.16 1.05
CA ASP A 80 14.26 6.18 1.96
C ASP A 80 13.26 5.73 3.04
N ARG A 81 12.09 6.40 3.10
CA ARG A 81 11.04 6.13 4.07
C ARG A 81 9.67 6.25 3.42
N ILE A 82 8.82 5.26 3.69
CA ILE A 82 7.40 5.25 3.32
C ILE A 82 6.59 4.94 4.57
N GLU A 83 5.53 5.72 4.80
CA GLU A 83 4.58 5.52 5.89
C GLU A 83 3.18 5.39 5.30
N ILE A 84 2.48 4.30 5.65
CA ILE A 84 1.16 3.97 5.13
C ILE A 84 0.17 3.91 6.28
N ALA A 85 -0.81 4.80 6.23
CA ALA A 85 -1.95 4.81 7.14
C ALA A 85 -3.20 4.35 6.37
N ILE A 86 -3.94 3.41 6.96
CA ILE A 86 -5.11 2.79 6.34
C ILE A 86 -6.26 2.82 7.35
N GLN A 87 -7.46 3.12 6.86
CA GLN A 87 -8.70 3.09 7.61
C GLN A 87 -9.72 2.26 6.81
N ALA A 88 -10.47 1.41 7.50
CA ALA A 88 -11.63 0.69 6.95
C ALA A 88 -12.90 1.32 7.56
N PRO A 89 -13.50 2.33 6.92
CA PRO A 89 -14.60 3.10 7.53
C PRO A 89 -15.87 2.28 7.80
N ASP A 90 -16.06 1.18 7.08
CA ASP A 90 -17.21 0.28 7.16
C ASP A 90 -16.92 -1.03 7.91
N GLY A 91 -15.72 -1.15 8.50
CA GLY A 91 -15.21 -2.45 8.89
C GLY A 91 -14.03 -2.40 9.86
N THR A 92 -13.31 -3.52 9.95
CA THR A 92 -12.10 -3.61 10.76
C THR A 92 -10.97 -4.22 9.94
N LEU A 93 -9.89 -3.45 9.79
CA LEU A 93 -8.60 -3.92 9.30
C LEU A 93 -7.64 -3.97 10.50
N THR A 94 -7.37 -5.17 11.01
CA THR A 94 -6.41 -5.36 12.11
C THR A 94 -4.99 -5.58 11.58
N GLY A 95 -3.96 -5.35 12.39
CA GLY A 95 -2.57 -5.63 12.01
C GLY A 95 -2.35 -7.06 11.51
N GLU A 96 -3.10 -8.03 12.03
CA GLU A 96 -3.09 -9.44 11.57
C GLU A 96 -3.45 -9.64 10.09
N MET A 97 -4.07 -8.64 9.47
CA MET A 97 -4.54 -8.65 8.09
C MET A 97 -3.66 -7.79 7.18
N VAL A 98 -2.50 -7.33 7.67
CA VAL A 98 -1.60 -6.47 6.90
C VAL A 98 -0.31 -7.22 6.63
N HIS A 99 -0.08 -7.54 5.37
CA HIS A 99 1.00 -8.40 4.91
C HIS A 99 2.04 -7.58 4.14
N LYS A 100 3.32 -7.76 4.48
CA LYS A 100 4.45 -7.11 3.81
C LYS A 100 5.37 -8.14 3.15
N GLY A 101 5.77 -7.84 1.91
CA GLY A 101 6.75 -8.61 1.13
C GLY A 101 6.25 -9.98 0.67
N LYS A 102 7.12 -10.72 -0.03
CA LYS A 102 6.80 -12.05 -0.59
C LYS A 102 6.43 -13.09 0.47
N ASP A 103 6.98 -12.96 1.68
CA ASP A 103 6.69 -13.87 2.79
C ASP A 103 5.42 -13.49 3.55
N THR A 104 4.70 -12.45 3.10
CA THR A 104 3.43 -11.99 3.68
C THR A 104 3.49 -11.74 5.18
N THR A 105 4.61 -11.16 5.65
CA THR A 105 4.84 -10.90 7.07
C THR A 105 3.79 -9.96 7.61
N VAL A 106 3.14 -10.36 8.70
CA VAL A 106 2.11 -9.59 9.39
C VAL A 106 2.72 -8.36 10.08
N VAL A 107 2.13 -7.17 9.90
CA VAL A 107 2.63 -5.90 10.47
C VAL A 107 1.51 -5.03 11.05
N ALA A 108 1.84 -4.18 12.03
CA ALA A 108 0.88 -3.23 12.58
C ALA A 108 0.70 -1.98 11.69
N LEU A 109 -0.42 -1.28 11.84
CA LEU A 109 -0.65 0.05 11.24
C LEU A 109 -0.17 1.18 12.19
N PRO A 110 0.35 2.30 11.67
CA PRO A 110 0.73 2.52 10.26
C PRO A 110 1.91 1.63 9.86
N ILE A 111 1.95 1.21 8.59
CA ILE A 111 3.10 0.47 8.06
C ILE A 111 4.22 1.47 7.83
N VAL A 112 5.38 1.23 8.45
CA VAL A 112 6.60 2.01 8.18
C VAL A 112 7.59 1.12 7.44
N VAL A 113 8.05 1.60 6.28
CA VAL A 113 9.12 0.99 5.51
C VAL A 113 10.29 1.95 5.49
N GLU A 114 11.42 1.50 6.02
CA GLU A 114 12.72 2.16 5.87
C GLU A 114 13.53 1.35 4.85
N MET A 115 14.03 2.01 3.81
CA MET A 115 14.94 1.39 2.86
C MET A 115 16.34 1.44 3.45
N VAL A 116 16.83 0.28 3.86
CA VAL A 116 18.21 0.13 4.28
C VAL A 116 19.10 0.02 3.05
N ASP A 117 20.26 0.65 3.09
CA ASP A 117 21.31 0.40 2.10
C ASP A 117 21.53 -1.12 2.02
N ALA A 118 21.58 -1.65 0.80
CA ALA A 118 21.95 -3.05 0.62
C ALA A 118 23.30 -3.27 1.31
N PRO A 119 23.46 -4.31 2.15
CA PRO A 119 24.77 -4.60 2.71
C PRO A 119 25.73 -4.75 1.54
N ASP A 120 26.82 -3.96 1.55
CA ASP A 120 27.90 -4.02 0.58
C ASP A 120 28.19 -5.50 0.29
N GLN A 121 27.81 -5.97 -0.89
CA GLN A 121 28.22 -7.28 -1.35
C GLN A 121 29.73 -7.14 -1.58
N GLU A 122 30.53 -7.50 -0.58
CA GLU A 122 31.99 -7.55 -0.71
C GLU A 122 32.32 -8.31 -2.00
N SER A 123 33.05 -7.62 -2.88
CA SER A 123 33.40 -8.05 -4.23
C SER A 123 34.49 -9.11 -4.24
#